data_AF-A0A1F8CM58-F1
#
_entry.id   AF-A0A1F8CM58-F1
#
_cell.length_a   1.000
_cell.length_b   1.000
_cell.length_c   1.000
_cell.angle_alpha   90.00
_cell.angle_beta   90.00
_cell.angle_gamma   90.00
#
_symmetry.space_group_name_H-M   'P 1'
#
loop_
_entity.id
_entity.type
_entity.pdbx_description
1 polymer ?
#
loop_
_entity_poly.entity_id
_entity_poly.type
_entity_poly.pdbx_seq_one_letter_code
_entity_poly.pdbx_strand_id
1 'polypeptide(L)'
;MDDGNLDNRYKYHLNSSFATFCFSYKECNLLAEALKSNFGVEARVHKSTMRGKEYYRLYIVASSMKRFVKTIKNFIVPCMQYKVSCEKTL
;
A
#
# COMPACT_ATOMS: atom_id res chain seq x y z
N MET A 1 1.49 -1.93 -9.14
CA MET A 1 2.16 -2.56 -10.29
C MET A 1 2.91 -3.77 -9.79
N ASP A 2 4.15 -3.64 -9.36
CA ASP A 2 4.98 -4.79 -8.94
C ASP A 2 4.43 -5.42 -7.65
N ASP A 3 4.72 -4.80 -6.51
CA ASP A 3 4.41 -5.37 -5.18
C ASP A 3 3.18 -4.75 -4.52
N GLY A 4 2.51 -3.83 -5.21
CA GLY A 4 1.32 -3.14 -4.74
C GLY A 4 0.04 -3.94 -4.97
N ASN A 5 -0.79 -4.05 -3.92
CA ASN A 5 -2.12 -4.65 -3.97
C ASN A 5 -3.16 -3.81 -3.24
N LEU A 6 -4.36 -3.68 -3.81
CA LEU A 6 -5.52 -3.06 -3.18
C LEU A 6 -6.38 -4.12 -2.51
N ASP A 7 -6.61 -3.97 -1.20
CA ASP A 7 -7.68 -4.70 -0.52
C ASP A 7 -9.01 -4.05 -0.92
N ASN A 8 -9.71 -4.67 -1.88
CA ASN A 8 -10.96 -4.15 -2.45
C ASN A 8 -12.21 -4.76 -1.79
N ARG A 9 -12.14 -5.09 -0.49
CA ARG A 9 -13.30 -5.55 0.27
C ARG A 9 -14.15 -4.34 0.65
N TYR A 10 -14.92 -3.85 -0.33
CA TYR A 10 -15.74 -2.63 -0.33
C TYR A 10 -16.45 -2.28 0.99
N LYS A 11 -16.93 -3.29 1.73
CA LYS A 11 -17.66 -3.09 2.99
C LYS A 11 -16.77 -2.85 4.21
N TYR A 12 -15.47 -3.15 4.14
CA TYR A 12 -14.60 -3.23 5.31
C TYR A 12 -13.21 -2.61 5.12
N HIS A 13 -12.59 -2.76 3.94
CA HIS A 13 -11.22 -2.32 3.68
C HIS A 13 -11.07 -1.81 2.26
N LEU A 14 -10.43 -0.64 2.13
CA LEU A 14 -10.16 0.05 0.86
C LEU A 14 -8.74 0.57 0.86
N ASN A 15 -7.80 -0.29 1.26
CA ASN A 15 -6.45 0.11 1.59
C ASN A 15 -5.46 -0.61 0.70
N SER A 16 -4.49 0.14 0.19
CA SER A 16 -3.37 -0.42 -0.55
C SER A 16 -2.31 -0.96 0.39
N SER A 17 -1.58 -1.94 -0.08
CA SER A 17 -0.47 -2.53 0.64
C SER A 17 0.67 -2.88 -0.29
N PHE A 18 1.89 -2.87 0.25
CA PHE A 18 3.10 -3.24 -0.47
C PHE A 18 3.69 -4.51 0.15
N ALA A 19 3.99 -5.50 -0.69
CA ALA A 19 4.61 -6.76 -0.30
C ALA A 19 6.12 -6.60 -0.04
N THR A 20 6.48 -5.88 1.02
CA THR A 20 7.88 -5.57 1.40
C THR A 20 8.59 -6.69 2.16
N PHE A 21 8.33 -7.93 1.78
CA PHE A 21 8.77 -9.12 2.53
C PHE A 21 10.29 -9.31 2.58
N CYS A 22 11.02 -8.65 1.69
CA CYS A 22 12.48 -8.64 1.66
C CYS A 22 13.11 -7.67 2.67
N PHE A 23 12.34 -6.76 3.27
CA PHE A 23 12.85 -5.75 4.20
C PHE A 23 12.65 -6.16 5.66
N SER A 24 13.59 -5.74 6.49
CA SER A 24 13.46 -5.78 7.95
C SER A 24 12.38 -4.81 8.43
N TYR A 25 11.93 -4.98 9.68
CA TYR A 25 10.99 -4.06 10.33
C TYR A 25 11.52 -2.61 10.34
N LYS A 26 12.82 -2.42 10.59
CA LYS A 26 13.45 -1.10 10.63
C LYS A 26 13.41 -0.42 9.26
N GLU A 27 13.73 -1.16 8.20
CA GLU A 27 13.67 -0.67 6.82
C GLU A 27 12.23 -0.34 6.40
N CYS A 28 11.26 -1.17 6.79
CA CYS A 28 9.85 -0.90 6.53
C CYS A 28 9.37 0.40 7.22
N ASN A 29 9.82 0.67 8.46
CA ASN A 29 9.50 1.91 9.14
C ASN A 29 10.16 3.12 8.47
N LEU A 30 11.42 2.98 8.04
CA LEU A 30 12.09 4.04 7.29
C LEU A 30 11.33 4.38 6.00
N LEU A 31 10.83 3.36 5.29
CA LEU A 31 10.01 3.55 4.09
C LEU A 31 8.65 4.18 4.43
N ALA A 32 8.01 3.81 5.55
CA ALA A 32 6.78 4.46 6.01
C ALA A 32 6.97 5.95 6.28
N GLU A 33 8.05 6.31 6.98
CA GLU A 33 8.37 7.72 7.26
C GLU A 33 8.71 8.48 5.98
N ALA A 34 9.44 7.87 5.03
CA ALA A 34 9.71 8.49 3.74
C ALA A 34 8.43 8.76 2.91
N LEU A 35 7.45 7.85 2.96
CA LEU A 35 6.14 8.06 2.32
C LEU A 35 5.39 9.24 2.94
N LYS A 36 5.49 9.39 4.27
CA LYS A 36 4.86 10.49 5.00
C LYS A 36 5.59 11.82 4.76
N SER A 37 6.91 11.88 4.85
CA SER A 37 7.66 13.12 4.69
C SER A 37 7.57 13.69 3.28
N ASN A 38 7.67 12.82 2.26
CA ASN A 38 7.80 13.25 0.87
C ASN A 38 6.44 13.38 0.18
N PHE A 39 5.49 12.52 0.52
CA PHE A 39 4.20 12.45 -0.16
C PHE A 39 3.01 12.63 0.78
N GLY A 40 3.23 12.80 2.10
CA GLY A 40 2.19 12.82 3.15
C GLY A 40 1.22 11.65 3.06
N VAL A 41 1.72 10.49 2.62
CA VAL A 41 0.96 9.25 2.61
C VAL A 41 1.34 8.50 3.87
N GLU A 42 0.38 8.33 4.77
CA GLU A 42 0.57 7.56 5.99
C GLU A 42 0.50 6.06 5.69
N ALA A 43 1.51 5.33 6.16
CA ALA A 43 1.59 3.88 6.06
C ALA A 43 1.92 3.27 7.42
N ARG A 44 1.47 2.04 7.64
CA ARG A 44 1.76 1.24 8.84
C ARG A 44 2.46 -0.05 8.43
N VAL A 45 3.43 -0.47 9.25
CA VAL A 45 4.10 -1.75 9.08
C VAL A 45 3.26 -2.83 9.75
N HIS A 46 2.83 -3.82 8.99
CA HIS A 46 2.10 -4.97 9.49
C HIS A 46 3.00 -6.21 9.45
N LYS A 47 2.95 -6.98 10.53
CA LYS A 47 3.71 -8.22 10.69
C LYS A 47 2.83 -9.41 10.29
N SER A 48 3.35 -10.31 9.48
CA SER A 48 2.69 -11.55 9.11
C SER A 48 3.66 -12.71 9.23
N THR A 49 3.21 -13.81 9.81
CA THR A 49 4.00 -15.04 9.89
C THR A 49 3.54 -16.00 8.81
N MET A 50 4.44 -16.39 7.89
CA MET A 50 4.16 -17.37 6.84
C MET A 50 5.15 -18.52 6.95
N ARG A 51 4.65 -19.75 7.10
CA ARG A 51 5.48 -20.97 7.21
C ARG A 51 6.58 -20.85 8.29
N GLY A 52 6.23 -20.27 9.44
CA GLY A 52 7.15 -20.09 10.57
C GLY A 52 8.17 -18.96 10.42
N LYS A 53 8.17 -18.23 9.31
CA LYS A 53 9.03 -17.05 9.09
C LYS A 53 8.22 -15.76 9.21
N GLU A 54 8.82 -14.75 9.82
CA GLU A 54 8.21 -13.44 9.97
C GLU A 54 8.48 -12.58 8.74
N TYR A 55 7.44 -11.92 8.26
CA TYR A 55 7.48 -11.02 7.13
C TYR A 55 6.80 -9.71 7.48
N TYR A 56 7.30 -8.63 6.87
CA TYR A 56 6.77 -7.29 7.07
C TYR A 56 6.20 -6.77 5.77
N ARG A 57 5.01 -6.18 5.85
CA ARG A 57 4.35 -5.50 4.73
C ARG A 57 3.95 -4.10 5.14
N LEU A 58 3.96 -3.19 4.18
CA LEU A 58 3.41 -1.86 4.37
C LEU A 58 1.93 -1.85 4.01
N TYR A 59 1.17 -1.08 4.79
CA TYR A 59 -0.25 -0.89 4.59
C TYR A 59 -0.57 0.59 4.64
N ILE A 60 -1.11 1.13 3.55
CA ILE A 60 -1.52 2.53 3.46
C ILE A 60 -2.79 2.70 4.30
N VAL A 61 -2.79 3.70 5.17
CA VAL A 61 -3.95 3.99 6.02
C VAL A 61 -5.10 4.51 5.15
N ALA A 62 -6.34 4.10 5.46
CA ALA A 62 -7.54 4.50 4.72
C ALA A 62 -7.67 6.02 4.55
N SER A 63 -7.34 6.79 5.59
CA SER A 63 -7.33 8.26 5.56
C SER A 63 -6.39 8.83 4.49
N SER A 64 -5.28 8.14 4.22
CA SER A 64 -4.24 8.55 3.27
C SER A 64 -4.44 7.99 1.86
N MET A 65 -5.41 7.10 1.64
CA MET A 65 -5.64 6.44 0.35
C MET A 65 -5.98 7.40 -0.78
N LYS A 66 -6.80 8.43 -0.51
CA LYS A 66 -7.12 9.47 -1.51
C LYS A 66 -5.85 10.19 -1.98
N ARG A 67 -4.93 10.48 -1.07
CA ARG A 67 -3.65 11.13 -1.38
C ARG A 67 -2.73 10.19 -2.15
N PHE A 68 -2.64 8.95 -1.72
CA PHE A 68 -1.87 7.91 -2.40
C PHE A 68 -2.29 7.75 -3.87
N VAL A 69 -3.58 7.54 -4.13
CA VAL A 69 -4.11 7.39 -5.49
C VAL A 69 -3.84 8.65 -6.32
N LYS A 70 -4.05 9.85 -5.76
CA LYS A 70 -3.74 11.11 -6.45
C LYS A 70 -2.28 11.20 -6.89
N THR A 71 -1.34 10.76 -6.03
CA THR A 71 0.10 10.79 -6.33
C THR A 71 0.47 9.84 -7.48
N ILE A 72 -0.11 8.63 -7.51
CA ILE A 72 0.28 7.61 -8.50
C ILE A 72 -0.55 7.63 -9.78
N LYS A 73 -1.72 8.29 -9.79
CA LYS A 73 -2.73 8.21 -10.86
C LYS A 73 -2.15 8.40 -12.27
N ASN A 74 -1.28 9.38 -12.45
CA ASN A 74 -0.73 9.74 -13.77
C ASN A 74 0.34 8.76 -14.27
N PHE A 75 0.84 7.88 -13.40
CA PHE A 75 1.91 6.92 -13.70
C PHE A 75 1.39 5.48 -13.86
N ILE A 76 0.10 5.24 -13.66
CA ILE A 76 -0.50 3.92 -13.81
C ILE A 76 -0.77 3.66 -15.31
N VAL A 77 -0.12 2.65 -15.85
CA VAL A 77 -0.39 2.15 -17.20
C VAL A 77 -1.80 1.53 -17.28
N PRO A 78 -2.54 1.67 -18.40
CA PRO A 78 -3.92 1.18 -18.52
C PRO A 78 -4.09 -0.30 -18.13
N CYS A 79 -3.17 -1.18 -18.53
CA CYS A 79 -3.24 -2.60 -18.21
C CYS A 79 -3.06 -2.94 -16.72
N MET A 80 -2.58 -1.99 -15.89
CA MET A 80 -2.39 -2.15 -14.44
C MET A 80 -3.45 -1.41 -13.62
N GLN A 81 -4.43 -0.76 -14.26
CA GLN A 81 -5.48 -0.02 -13.56
C GLN A 81 -6.28 -0.89 -12.60
N TYR A 82 -6.51 -2.16 -12.94
CA TYR A 82 -7.24 -3.12 -12.10
C TYR A 82 -6.67 -3.28 -10.69
N LYS A 83 -5.37 -2.97 -10.47
CA LYS A 83 -4.73 -3.03 -9.14
C LYS A 83 -5.09 -1.84 -8.23
N VAL A 84 -5.66 -0.78 -8.78
CA VAL A 84 -5.96 0.48 -8.06
C VAL A 84 -7.42 0.91 -8.23
N SER A 85 -8.11 0.43 -9.27
CA SER A 85 -9.51 0.74 -9.53
C SER A 85 -10.42 0.04 -8.52
N CYS A 86 -11.15 0.82 -7.75
CA CYS A 86 -12.37 0.38 -7.07
C CYS A 86 -13.54 0.73 -7.99
N GLU A 87 -14.27 -0.28 -8.46
CA GLU A 87 -15.23 -0.24 -9.58
C GLU A 87 -16.44 0.71 -9.41
N LYS A 88 -16.54 1.50 -8.33
CA LYS A 88 -17.71 2.34 -8.06
C LYS A 88 -17.44 3.74 -7.49
N THR A 89 -16.23 4.30 -7.57
CA THR A 89 -16.07 5.72 -7.16
C THR A 89 -14.95 6.44 -7.90
N LEU A 90 -15.24 6.88 -9.12
CA LEU A 90 -14.69 8.09 -9.73
C LEU A 90 -15.82 8.83 -10.43
#